data_AF-D2QGY9-F1
#
_entry.id   AF-D2QGY9-F1
#
_cell.length_a   1.000
_cell.length_b   1.000
_cell.length_c   1.000
_cell.angle_alpha   90.00
_cell.angle_beta   90.00
_cell.angle_gamma   90.00
#
_symmetry.space_group_name_H-M   'P 1'
#
loop_
_entity.id
_entity.type
_entity.pdbx_description
1 polymer ?
#
loop_
_entity_poly.entity_id
_entity_poly.type
_entity_poly.pdbx_seq_one_letter_code
_entity_poly.pdbx_strand_id
1 'polypeptide(L)' 'MSEKNGVKTIGKFCKRDFLQMYDNVAIDVFESWIEDIKTEIGWKPKGKQVFPPRVAERIIQHIGQPIRVSILNN' A
#
# COMPACT_ATOMS: atom_id res chain seq x y z
N MET A 1 15.41 -2.99 19.76
CA MET A 1 14.38 -2.15 19.13
C MET A 1 15.05 -0.85 18.78
N SER A 2 15.31 -0.59 17.50
CA SER A 2 16.00 0.63 17.06
C SER A 2 14.97 1.56 16.41
N GLU A 3 14.52 2.52 17.20
CA GLU A 3 13.86 3.73 16.75
C GLU A 3 14.94 4.67 16.20
N LYS A 4 14.95 4.89 14.89
CA LYS A 4 15.62 6.04 14.27
C LYS A 4 14.60 6.78 13.43
N ASN A 5 14.38 8.06 13.77
CA ASN A 5 13.74 9.11 12.97
C ASN A 5 12.55 8.66 12.12
N GLY A 6 11.31 8.66 12.64
CA GLY A 6 10.03 8.98 11.95
C GLY A 6 9.71 8.41 10.55
N VAL A 7 10.61 7.64 9.96
CA VAL A 7 10.66 7.12 8.62
C VAL A 7 10.62 5.64 8.87
N LYS A 8 9.39 5.19 9.02
CA LYS A 8 9.03 3.79 8.91
C LYS A 8 9.63 3.36 7.56
N THR A 9 10.79 2.72 7.58
CA THR A 9 11.30 1.95 6.44
C THR A 9 10.35 0.76 6.38
N ILE A 10 9.16 0.98 5.81
CA ILE A 10 8.10 -0.02 5.79
C ILE A 10 8.56 -1.10 4.81
N GLY A 11 9.37 -2.04 5.28
CA GLY A 11 9.74 -3.22 4.50
C GLY A 11 8.52 -4.10 4.18
N LYS A 12 7.33 -3.74 4.67
CA LYS A 12 6.10 -4.53 4.68
C LYS A 12 4.86 -3.64 4.85
N PHE A 13 4.10 -3.41 3.78
CA PHE A 13 2.89 -2.57 3.77
C PHE A 13 1.65 -3.40 4.12
N CYS A 14 0.73 -2.89 4.93
CA CYS A 14 -0.57 -3.51 5.13
C CYS A 14 -1.64 -2.78 4.31
N LYS A 15 -2.81 -3.40 4.17
CA LYS A 15 -3.98 -2.76 3.52
C LYS A 15 -4.25 -1.35 4.03
N ARG A 16 -4.22 -1.16 5.35
CA ARG A 16 -4.45 0.15 5.98
C ARG A 16 -3.45 1.20 5.53
N ASP A 17 -2.18 0.85 5.34
CA ASP A 17 -1.17 1.80 4.88
C ASP A 17 -1.55 2.33 3.48
N PHE A 18 -2.01 1.46 2.57
CA PHE A 18 -2.50 1.89 1.26
C PHE A 18 -3.72 2.80 1.37
N LEU A 19 -4.74 2.42 2.15
CA LEU A 19 -5.93 3.26 2.32
C LEU A 19 -5.56 4.66 2.84
N GLN A 20 -4.62 4.75 3.79
CA GLN A 20 -4.14 6.02 4.34
C GLN A 20 -3.33 6.85 3.32
N MET A 21 -2.58 6.22 2.41
CA MET A 21 -1.83 6.91 1.36
C MET A 21 -2.73 7.61 0.34
N TYR A 22 -3.90 7.03 0.05
CA TYR A 22 -4.90 7.58 -0.87
C TYR A 22 -6.05 8.28 -0.13
N ASP A 23 -5.70 9.09 0.88
CA ASP A 23 -6.65 9.94 1.63
C ASP A 23 -7.71 9.19 2.45
N ASN A 24 -7.32 8.11 3.13
CA ASN A 24 -8.23 7.25 3.92
C ASN A 24 -9.42 6.73 3.10
N VAL A 25 -9.19 6.40 1.83
CA VAL A 25 -10.19 5.81 0.94
C VAL A 25 -10.80 4.54 1.53
N ALA A 26 -12.10 4.32 1.29
CA ALA A 26 -12.79 3.10 1.67
C ALA A 26 -12.15 1.87 0.98
N ILE A 27 -12.14 0.73 1.68
CA ILE A 27 -11.53 -0.50 1.13
C ILE A 27 -12.19 -0.94 -0.17
N ASP A 28 -13.51 -0.83 -0.30
CA ASP A 28 -14.24 -1.23 -1.50
C ASP A 28 -13.85 -0.38 -2.73
N VAL A 29 -13.65 0.93 -2.51
CA VAL A 29 -13.20 1.86 -3.56
C VAL A 29 -11.76 1.53 -3.97
N PHE A 30 -10.88 1.31 -3.00
CA PHE A 30 -9.52 0.89 -3.27
C PHE A 30 -9.46 -0.45 -4.02
N GLU A 31 -10.29 -1.42 -3.62
CA GLU A 31 -10.39 -2.72 -4.27
C GLU A 31 -10.90 -2.60 -5.71
N SER A 32 -11.75 -1.61 -6.03
CA SER A 32 -12.14 -1.33 -7.41
C SER A 32 -10.95 -0.85 -8.26
N TRP A 33 -10.02 -0.08 -7.68
CA TRP A 33 -8.86 0.44 -8.41
C TRP A 33 -7.78 -0.61 -8.72
N ILE A 34 -7.68 -1.66 -7.90
CA ILE A 34 -6.69 -2.73 -8.09
C ILE A 34 -7.31 -3.98 -8.73
N GLU A 35 -8.56 -3.92 -9.18
CA GLU A 35 -9.30 -5.09 -9.63
C GLU A 35 -8.55 -5.89 -10.70
N ASP A 36 -7.98 -5.21 -11.69
CA ASP A 36 -7.21 -5.81 -12.78
C ASP A 36 -5.91 -6.50 -12.31
N ILE A 37 -5.35 -6.05 -11.19
CA ILE A 37 -4.07 -6.57 -10.65
C ILE A 37 -4.24 -7.43 -9.39
N LYS A 38 -5.46 -7.60 -8.85
CA LYS A 38 -5.75 -8.33 -7.59
C LYS A 38 -5.07 -9.70 -7.54
N THR A 39 -5.19 -10.47 -8.62
CA THR A 39 -4.61 -11.82 -8.73
C THR A 39 -3.08 -11.76 -8.75
N GLU A 40 -2.50 -10.79 -9.46
CA GLU A 40 -1.06 -10.64 -9.61
C GLU A 40 -0.37 -10.25 -8.29
N ILE A 41 -0.98 -9.33 -7.54
CA ILE A 41 -0.47 -8.89 -6.24
C ILE A 41 -0.86 -9.84 -5.10
N GLY A 42 -1.61 -10.90 -5.41
CA GLY A 42 -2.10 -11.88 -4.44
C GLY A 42 -3.04 -11.27 -3.40
N TRP A 43 -3.84 -10.26 -3.76
CA TRP A 43 -4.75 -9.57 -2.84
C TRP A 43 -5.83 -10.53 -2.32
N LYS A 44 -5.97 -10.63 -0.99
CA LYS A 44 -7.01 -11.40 -0.33
C LYS A 44 -8.06 -10.45 0.23
N PRO A 45 -9.35 -10.60 -0.09
CA PRO A 45 -10.39 -9.65 0.37
C PRO A 45 -10.54 -9.65 1.89
N LYS A 46 -10.36 -10.81 2.54
CA LYS A 46 -10.50 -10.97 4.00
C LYS A 46 -9.16 -11.25 4.69
N GLY A 47 -9.07 -10.80 5.93
CA GLY A 47 -7.94 -11.07 6.83
C GLY A 47 -6.83 -10.02 6.79
N LYS A 48 -5.87 -10.20 7.69
CA LYS A 48 -4.65 -9.39 7.73
C LYS A 48 -3.72 -9.85 6.61
N GLN A 49 -3.32 -8.92 5.75
CA GLN A 49 -2.35 -9.18 4.68
C GLN A 49 -1.28 -8.10 4.70
N VAL A 50 -0.06 -8.56 4.44
CA VAL A 50 1.14 -7.74 4.39
C VAL A 50 1.79 -7.93 3.03
N PHE A 51 2.21 -6.84 2.42
CA PHE A 51 2.74 -6.75 1.07
C PHE A 51 4.20 -6.31 1.12
N PRO A 52 5.10 -6.99 0.40
CA PRO A 52 6.48 -6.54 0.27
C PRO A 52 6.55 -5.25 -0.56
N PRO A 53 7.67 -4.50 -0.51
CA PRO A 53 7.79 -3.21 -1.17
C PRO A 53 7.55 -3.29 -2.68
N ARG A 54 8.05 -4.35 -3.33
CA ARG A 54 7.83 -4.59 -4.78
C ARG A 54 6.35 -4.67 -5.17
N VAL A 55 5.51 -5.23 -4.30
CA VAL A 55 4.07 -5.31 -4.56
C VAL A 55 3.41 -3.95 -4.31
N ALA A 56 3.85 -3.23 -3.27
CA ALA A 56 3.40 -1.86 -3.04
C ALA A 56 3.75 -0.94 -4.22
N GLU A 57 4.95 -1.05 -4.78
CA GLU A 57 5.37 -0.34 -5.99
C GLU A 57 4.46 -0.65 -7.18
N ARG A 58 4.14 -1.92 -7.44
CA ARG A 58 3.18 -2.28 -8.51
C ARG A 58 1.81 -1.66 -8.31
N ILE A 59 1.29 -1.69 -7.08
CA ILE A 59 -0.01 -1.09 -6.76
C ILE A 59 0.03 0.43 -7.02
N ILE A 60 1.09 1.11 -6.58
CA ILE A 60 1.27 2.55 -6.79
C ILE A 60 1.44 2.88 -8.29
N GLN A 61 2.17 2.05 -9.03
CA GLN A 61 2.31 2.22 -10.49
C GLN A 61 0.99 2.04 -11.24
N HIS A 62 0.11 1.15 -10.75
CA HIS A 62 -1.19 0.89 -11.36
C HIS A 62 -2.23 1.95 -11.04
N ILE A 63 -2.38 2.34 -9.76
CA ILE A 63 -3.36 3.34 -9.32
C ILE A 63 -2.90 4.77 -9.65
N GLY A 64 -1.59 5.02 -9.56
CA GLY A 64 -1.00 6.35 -9.64
C GLY A 64 -0.33 6.78 -8.33
N GLN A 65 0.43 7.88 -8.38
CA GLN A 65 1.13 8.40 -7.20
C GLN A 65 0.13 8.76 -6.08
N PRO A 66 0.35 8.31 -4.84
CA PRO A 66 -0.55 8.63 -3.73
C PRO A 66 -0.51 10.12 -3.38
N ILE A 67 -1.64 10.66 -2.92
CA ILE A 67 -1.78 12.08 -2.55
C ILE A 67 -0.86 12.43 -1.36
N ARG A 68 -0.60 11.46 -0.46
CA ARG A 68 0.39 11.58 0.61
C ARG A 68 1.64 10.77 0.30
N VAL A 69 2.54 11.35 -0.51
CA VAL A 69 3.91 10.84 -0.62
C VAL A 69 4.70 11.27 0.62
N SER A 70 4.66 10.48 1.69
CA SER A 70 5.62 10.65 2.81
C SER A 70 6.59 9.49 2.94
N ILE A 71 6.55 8.50 2.04
CA ILE A 71 7.44 7.34 2.11
C ILE A 71 7.78 6.98 0.68
N LEU A 72 9.02 7.27 0.26
CA LEU A 72 9.85 6.47 -0.66
C LEU A 72 11.16 7.17 -1.09
N ASN A 73 11.39 8.44 -0.77
CA ASN A 73 12.71 9.07 -0.99
C ASN A 73 13.48 9.25 0.32
N ASN A 74 14.42 8.33 0.60
CA ASN A 74 15.87 8.59 0.62
C ASN A 74 16.63 7.35 1.12
#